data_AF-A0A7C3CQH5-F1
#
_entry.id   AF-A0A7C3CQH5-F1
#
_cell.length_a   1.000
_cell.length_b   1.000
_cell.length_c   1.000
_cell.angle_alpha   90.00
_cell.angle_beta   90.00
_cell.angle_gamma   90.00
#
_symmetry.space_group_name_H-M   'P 1'
#
loop_
_entity.id
_entity.type
_entity.pdbx_description
1 polymer ?
#
loop_
_entity_poly.entity_id
_entity_poly.type
_entity_poly.pdbx_seq_one_letter_code
_entity_poly.pdbx_strand_id
1 'polypeptide(L)' 'IRQTYQRLVAAGKHKKVALTACMRKMITILNAMLRDQTPWRTEHA' A
#
# COMPACT_ATOMS: atom_id res chain seq x y z
N ILE A 1 -6.83 -1.15 0.38
CA ILE A 1 -6.33 0.25 0.29
C ILE A 1 -7.28 1.26 0.97
N ARG A 2 -8.59 1.25 0.64
CA ARG A 2 -9.59 2.17 1.21
C ARG A 2 -9.66 2.17 2.74
N GLN A 3 -9.61 1.00 3.36
CA GLN A 3 -9.62 0.84 4.83
C GLN A 3 -8.37 1.44 5.50
N THR A 4 -7.19 1.28 4.90
CA THR A 4 -5.93 1.85 5.42
C THR A 4 -5.94 3.38 5.30
N TYR A 5 -6.43 3.90 4.18
CA TYR A 5 -6.62 5.34 3.98
C TYR A 5 -7.60 5.93 5.00
N GLN A 6 -8.76 5.28 5.21
CA GLN A 6 -9.74 5.71 6.21
C GLN A 6 -9.18 5.68 7.63
N ARG A 7 -8.43 4.64 8.02
CA ARG A 7 -7.74 4.57 9.33
C ARG A 7 -6.72 5.69 9.51
N LEU A 8 -5.96 6.03 8.46
CA LEU A 8 -4.96 7.11 8.52
C LEU A 8 -5.60 8.49 8.62
N VAL A 9 -6.69 8.73 7.90
CA VAL A 9 -7.45 9.99 7.98
C VAL A 9 -8.17 10.11 9.32
N ALA A 10 -8.75 9.01 9.84
CA ALA A 10 -9.39 8.98 11.15
C ALA A 10 -8.39 9.21 12.31
N ALA A 11 -7.13 8.80 12.14
CA ALA A 11 -6.04 9.10 13.07
C ALA A 11 -5.53 10.56 12.99
N GLY A 12 -6.22 11.46 12.27
CA GLY A 12 -5.87 12.88 12.16
C GLY A 12 -4.71 13.19 11.23
N LYS A 13 -4.20 12.21 10.45
CA LYS A 13 -3.12 12.46 9.51
C LYS A 13 -3.63 13.21 8.27
N HIS A 14 -2.82 14.14 7.79
CA HIS A 14 -3.08 14.88 6.57
C HIS A 14 -3.39 13.94 5.40
N LYS A 15 -4.45 14.22 4.63
CA LYS A 15 -4.90 13.39 3.49
C LYS A 15 -3.77 13.08 2.51
N LYS A 16 -2.85 14.03 2.29
CA LYS A 16 -1.63 13.85 1.48
C LYS A 16 -0.73 12.75 2.02
N VAL A 17 -0.52 12.68 3.33
CA VAL A 17 0.29 11.67 4.03
C VAL A 17 -0.37 10.29 3.95
N ALA A 18 -1.70 10.23 4.05
CA ALA A 18 -2.43 8.97 3.90
C ALA A 18 -2.27 8.39 2.48
N LEU A 19 -2.31 9.24 1.45
CA LEU A 19 -2.02 8.86 0.06
C LEU A 19 -0.58 8.41 -0.14
N THR A 20 0.40 9.14 0.39
CA THR A 20 1.82 8.76 0.28
C THR A 20 2.12 7.46 1.01
N ALA A 21 1.49 7.20 2.16
CA ALA A 21 1.62 5.94 2.88
C ALA A 21 1.04 4.75 2.08
N CYS A 22 -0.11 4.93 1.42
CA CYS A 22 -0.69 3.93 0.53
C CYS A 22 0.23 3.64 -0.67
N MET A 23 0.78 4.67 -1.31
CA MET A 23 1.72 4.51 -2.42
C MET A 23 2.99 3.78 -1.98
N ARG A 24 3.57 4.19 -0.84
CA ARG A 24 4.80 3.56 -0.32
C ARG A 24 4.59 2.07 -0.08
N LYS A 25 3.45 1.68 0.51
CA LYS A 25 3.11 0.26 0.70
C LYS A 25 3.04 -0.49 -0.63
N MET A 26 2.45 0.10 -1.67
CA MET A 26 2.33 -0.51 -2.99
C MET A 26 3.70 -0.68 -3.66
N ILE A 27 4.54 0.35 -3.63
CA ILE A 27 5.91 0.32 -4.17
C ILE A 27 6.76 -0.70 -3.40
N THR A 28 6.62 -0.79 -2.08
CA THR A 28 7.34 -1.80 -1.27
C THR A 28 6.97 -3.22 -1.67
N ILE A 29 5.68 -3.51 -1.91
CA ILE A 29 5.24 -4.83 -2.37
C ILE A 29 5.83 -5.13 -3.76
N LEU A 30 5.77 -4.17 -4.69
CA LEU A 30 6.37 -4.29 -6.03
C LEU A 30 7.88 -4.53 -5.96
N ASN A 31 8.59 -3.81 -5.11
CA ASN A 31 10.03 -3.96 -4.93
C ASN A 31 10.39 -5.33 -4.32
N ALA A 32 9.57 -5.84 -3.39
CA ALA A 32 9.75 -7.18 -2.84
C ALA A 32 9.53 -8.26 -3.93
N MET A 33 8.48 -8.14 -4.75
CA MET A 33 8.25 -9.09 -5.85
C MET A 33 9.36 -9.05 -6.91
N LEU A 34 9.88 -7.86 -7.22
CA LEU A 34 10.99 -7.72 -8.16
C LEU A 34 12.27 -8.39 -7.62
N ARG A 35 12.56 -8.22 -6.32
CA ARG A 35 13.69 -8.86 -5.65
C ARG A 35 13.58 -10.37 -5.65
N ASP A 36 12.40 -10.89 -5.35
CA ASP A 36 12.13 -12.33 -5.29
C ASP A 36 11.80 -12.95 -6.66
N GLN A 37 11.91 -12.17 -7.76
CA GLN A 37 11.55 -12.56 -9.13
C GLN A 37 10.20 -13.27 -9.22
N THR A 38 9.29 -12.93 -8.30
CA THR A 38 8.01 -13.62 -8.18
C THR A 38 6.99 -12.90 -9.03
N PRO A 39 6.30 -13.59 -9.95
CA PRO A 39 5.22 -12.98 -10.72
C PRO A 39 4.12 -12.50 -9.78
N TRP A 40 3.45 -11.41 -10.15
CA TRP A 40 2.34 -10.83 -9.39
C TRP A 40 1.31 -11.90 -9.02
N ARG A 41 1.21 -12.24 -7.73
CA ARG A 41 0.24 -13.19 -7.19
C ARG A 41 -1.10 -12.46 -7.05
N THR A 42 -1.95 -12.59 -8.04
CA THR A 42 -3.37 -12.20 -7.96
C THR A 42 -4.17 -13.26 -7.21
N GLU A 43 -3.76 -13.62 -5.99
CA GLU A 43 -4.55 -14.53 -5.15
C GLU A 43 -5.59 -13.72 -4.38
N HIS A 44 -6.72 -13.51 -5.04
CA HIS A 44 -8.00 -13.25 -4.39
C HIS A 44 -8.82 -14.53 -4.50
N ALA A 45 -8.71 -15.39 -3.49
CA ALA A 45 -9.69 -16.43 -3.17
C ALA A 45 -10.49 -15.98 -1.95
#